data_AF-C0B6T9-F1
#
_entry.id   AF-C0B6T9-F1
#
_cell.length_a   1.000
_cell.length_b   1.000
_cell.length_c   1.000
_cell.angle_alpha   90.00
_cell.angle_beta   90.00
_cell.angle_gamma   90.00
#
_symmetry.space_group_name_H-M   'P 1'
#
loop_
_entity.id
_entity.type
_entity.pdbx_description
1 polymer ?
#
loop_
_entity_poly.entity_id
_entity_poly.type
_entity_poly.pdbx_seq_one_letter_code
_entity_poly.pdbx_strand_id
1 'polypeptide(L)'
;MKDEKSKITAVAIEKMIDFYQGNLRDIEHFLKVWAYAKTIGEQESVDENTQGILELAAVVHDISCPLCRENMETQMVKIRNLKVNRW
;
A
#
# COMPACT_ATOMS: atom_id res chain seq x y z
N MET A 1 -4.38 23.17 -11.04
CA MET A 1 -4.43 22.40 -9.77
C MET A 1 -4.50 20.89 -10.01
N LYS A 2 -5.43 20.43 -10.86
CA LYS A 2 -5.55 19.01 -11.28
C LYS A 2 -4.24 18.38 -11.77
N ASP A 3 -3.48 19.11 -12.59
CA ASP A 3 -2.20 18.63 -13.16
C ASP A 3 -1.09 18.42 -12.11
N GLU A 4 -1.12 19.19 -11.03
CA GLU A 4 -0.11 19.09 -9.97
C GLU A 4 -0.39 17.93 -9.03
N LYS A 5 -1.66 17.69 -8.68
CA LYS A 5 -2.06 16.52 -7.90
C LYS A 5 -1.85 15.21 -8.66
N SER A 6 -2.15 15.19 -9.95
CA SER A 6 -1.90 14.02 -10.80
C SER A 6 -0.41 13.65 -10.83
N LYS A 7 0.50 14.64 -10.83
CA LYS A 7 1.95 14.42 -10.69
C LYS A 7 2.33 13.85 -9.34
N ILE A 8 1.75 14.35 -8.23
CA ILE A 8 2.05 13.84 -6.88
C ILE A 8 1.62 12.37 -6.74
N THR A 9 0.42 12.01 -7.23
CA THR A 9 -0.04 10.62 -7.20
C THR A 9 0.88 9.71 -8.02
N ALA A 10 1.32 10.14 -9.20
CA ALA A 10 2.27 9.37 -10.02
C ALA A 10 3.60 9.13 -9.29
N VAL A 11 4.16 10.16 -8.65
CA VAL A 11 5.39 10.02 -7.83
C VAL A 11 5.16 9.09 -6.64
N ALA A 12 3.99 9.15 -6.00
CA ALA A 12 3.67 8.25 -4.90
C ALA A 12 3.59 6.78 -5.35
N ILE A 13 2.98 6.52 -6.52
CA ILE A 13 2.91 5.18 -7.11
C ILE A 13 4.31 4.65 -7.40
N GLU A 14 5.18 5.44 -8.05
CA GLU A 14 6.57 5.07 -8.32
C GLU A 14 7.31 4.69 -7.04
N LYS A 15 7.21 5.54 -6.01
CA LYS A 15 7.84 5.28 -4.70
C LYS A 15 7.29 4.05 -3.99
N MET A 16 5.98 3.76 -4.12
CA MET A 16 5.39 2.56 -3.51
C MET A 16 5.81 1.29 -4.26
N ILE A 17 5.99 1.34 -5.58
CA ILE A 17 6.56 0.23 -6.36
C ILE A 17 7.98 -0.07 -5.87
N ASP A 18 8.80 0.98 -5.72
CA ASP A 18 10.17 0.85 -5.20
C ASP A 18 10.19 0.31 -3.76
N PHE A 19 9.28 0.80 -2.90
CA PHE A 19 9.15 0.36 -1.51
C PHE A 19 8.86 -1.14 -1.39
N TYR A 20 8.01 -1.69 -2.25
CA TYR A 20 7.68 -3.12 -2.22
C TYR A 20 8.76 -4.02 -2.84
N GLN A 21 9.86 -3.47 -3.37
CA GLN A 21 11.07 -4.20 -3.81
C GLN A 21 10.79 -5.43 -4.68
N GLY A 22 9.86 -5.32 -5.64
CA GLY A 22 9.50 -6.40 -6.55
C GLY A 22 8.51 -7.43 -6.00
N ASN A 23 7.91 -7.19 -4.82
CA ASN A 23 6.78 -7.97 -4.33
C ASN A 23 5.52 -7.69 -5.16
N LEU A 24 5.36 -8.47 -6.23
CA LEU A 24 4.29 -8.30 -7.21
C LEU A 24 2.89 -8.38 -6.61
N ARG A 25 2.70 -9.16 -5.54
CA ARG A 25 1.39 -9.30 -4.89
C ARG A 25 0.96 -8.00 -4.23
N ASP A 26 1.84 -7.38 -3.45
CA ASP A 26 1.53 -6.12 -2.77
C ASP A 26 1.43 -4.97 -3.78
N ILE A 27 2.27 -4.98 -4.82
CA ILE A 27 2.23 -4.00 -5.92
C ILE A 27 0.89 -4.08 -6.67
N GLU A 28 0.47 -5.28 -7.08
CA GLU A 28 -0.83 -5.48 -7.75
C GLU A 28 -1.99 -5.04 -6.86
N HIS A 29 -1.94 -5.39 -5.57
CA HIS A 29 -2.97 -5.05 -4.60
C HIS A 29 -3.19 -3.54 -4.50
N PHE A 30 -2.14 -2.75 -4.22
CA PHE A 30 -2.33 -1.31 -4.06
C PHE A 30 -2.71 -0.62 -5.38
N LEU A 31 -2.17 -1.06 -6.53
CA LEU A 31 -2.54 -0.50 -7.84
C LEU A 31 -4.01 -0.74 -8.16
N LYS A 32 -4.53 -1.93 -7.84
CA LYS A 32 -5.95 -2.27 -8.01
C LYS A 32 -6.84 -1.43 -7.11
N VAL A 33 -6.47 -1.26 -5.84
CA VAL A 33 -7.20 -0.42 -4.89
C VAL A 33 -7.20 1.05 -5.34
N TRP A 34 -6.05 1.59 -5.77
CA TRP A 34 -5.97 2.94 -6.34
C TRP A 34 -6.88 3.09 -7.57
N ALA A 35 -6.86 2.14 -8.51
CA ALA A 35 -7.69 2.19 -9.71
C ALA A 35 -9.19 2.22 -9.35
N TYR A 36 -9.63 1.37 -8.42
CA TYR A 36 -11.01 1.38 -7.95
C TYR A 36 -11.38 2.68 -7.22
N ALA A 37 -10.51 3.16 -6.32
CA ALA A 37 -10.73 4.42 -5.61
C ALA A 37 -10.88 5.59 -6.58
N LYS A 38 -10.02 5.65 -7.62
CA LYS A 38 -10.10 6.66 -8.67
C LYS A 38 -11.43 6.60 -9.41
N THR A 39 -11.79 5.43 -9.95
CA THR A 39 -13.02 5.24 -10.73
C THR A 39 -14.26 5.57 -9.91
N ILE A 40 -14.34 5.10 -8.67
CA ILE A 40 -15.49 5.37 -7.80
C ILE A 40 -15.57 6.86 -7.46
N GLY A 41 -14.45 7.50 -7.09
CA GLY A 41 -14.44 8.93 -6.80
C GLY A 41 -14.90 9.79 -7.98
N GLU A 42 -14.45 9.44 -9.21
CA GLU A 42 -14.90 10.10 -10.44
C GLU A 42 -16.41 9.87 -10.69
N GLN A 43 -16.93 8.66 -10.44
CA GLN A 43 -18.36 8.34 -10.59
C GLN A 43 -19.24 9.08 -9.57
N GLU A 44 -18.77 9.20 -8.33
CA GLU A 44 -19.46 9.91 -7.25
C GLU A 44 -19.30 11.44 -7.34
N SER A 45 -18.59 11.94 -8.35
CA SER A 45 -18.36 13.38 -8.59
C SER A 45 -17.74 14.09 -7.37
N VAL A 46 -16.81 13.43 -6.66
CA VAL A 46 -16.09 14.07 -5.56
C VAL A 46 -15.24 15.23 -6.08
N ASP A 47 -15.06 16.27 -5.25
CA ASP A 47 -14.29 17.44 -5.66
C ASP A 47 -12.79 17.09 -5.88
N GLU A 48 -12.08 17.90 -6.67
CA GLU A 48 -10.69 17.63 -7.03
C GLU A 48 -9.76 17.51 -5.83
N ASN A 49 -10.06 18.23 -4.73
CA ASN A 49 -9.22 18.15 -3.55
C ASN A 49 -9.38 16.77 -2.90
N THR A 50 -10.63 16.36 -2.68
CA THR A 50 -11.00 15.07 -2.13
C THR A 50 -10.53 13.91 -3.00
N GLN A 51 -10.67 14.00 -4.33
CA GLN A 51 -10.19 13.00 -5.28
C GLN A 51 -8.69 12.75 -5.11
N GLY A 52 -7.89 13.81 -5.02
CA GLY A 52 -6.45 13.68 -4.83
C GLY A 52 -6.06 13.06 -3.47
N ILE A 53 -6.81 13.36 -2.41
CA ILE A 53 -6.59 12.73 -1.09
C ILE A 53 -6.97 11.25 -1.14
N LEU A 54 -8.12 10.92 -1.74
CA LEU A 54 -8.61 9.56 -1.90
C LEU A 54 -7.60 8.70 -2.66
N GLU A 55 -7.11 9.18 -3.79
CA GLU A 55 -6.12 8.46 -4.60
C GLU A 55 -4.80 8.27 -3.84
N LEU A 56 -4.29 9.31 -3.19
CA LEU A 56 -3.04 9.23 -2.43
C LEU A 56 -3.17 8.28 -1.23
N ALA A 57 -4.29 8.33 -0.51
CA ALA A 57 -4.57 7.43 0.61
C ALA A 57 -4.65 5.98 0.13
N ALA A 58 -5.31 5.71 -1.00
CA ALA A 58 -5.38 4.38 -1.60
C ALA A 58 -3.99 3.83 -1.96
N VAL A 59 -3.10 4.68 -2.49
CA VAL A 59 -1.73 4.30 -2.83
C VAL A 59 -0.92 3.86 -1.59
N VAL A 60 -1.07 4.52 -0.45
CA VAL A 60 -0.24 4.28 0.75
C VAL A 60 -0.91 3.48 1.88
N HIS A 61 -2.16 3.05 1.71
CA HIS A 61 -2.98 2.50 2.82
C HIS A 61 -2.32 1.34 3.58
N ASP A 62 -1.58 0.49 2.87
CA ASP A 62 -0.93 -0.71 3.40
C ASP A 62 0.61 -0.58 3.53
N ILE A 63 1.14 0.65 3.61
CA ILE A 63 2.59 0.89 3.73
C ILE A 63 3.23 0.21 4.96
N SER A 64 2.46 0.02 6.03
CA SER A 64 2.93 -0.65 7.26
C SER A 64 2.91 -2.19 7.16
N CYS A 65 2.24 -2.76 6.15
CA CYS A 65 1.94 -4.19 6.11
C CYS A 65 3.20 -5.09 6.00
N PRO A 66 4.21 -4.77 5.16
CA PRO A 66 5.48 -5.51 5.14
C PRO A 66 6.17 -5.54 6.51
N LEU A 67 6.26 -4.38 7.18
CA LEU A 67 6.90 -4.24 8.50
C LEU A 67 6.17 -5.06 9.57
N CYS A 68 4.84 -5.09 9.51
CA CYS A 68 4.03 -5.92 10.40
C CYS A 68 4.25 -7.43 10.15
N ARG A 69 4.36 -7.86 8.89
CA ARG A 69 4.58 -9.27 8.54
C ARG A 69 5.94 -9.78 8.99
N GLU A 70 7.02 -9.04 8.76
CA GLU A 70 8.37 -9.40 9.23
C GLU A 70 8.42 -9.60 10.76
N ASN A 71 7.75 -8.72 11.49
CA ASN A 71 7.67 -8.81 12.95
C ASN A 71 6.94 -10.07 13.39
N MET A 72 5.82 -10.43 12.76
CA MET A 72 5.08 -11.65 13.09
C MET A 72 5.89 -12.91 12.76
N GLU A 73 6.54 -12.96 11.60
CA GLU A 73 7.39 -14.10 11.21
C GLU A 73 8.55 -14.30 12.19
N THR A 74 9.22 -13.22 12.57
CA THR A 74 10.31 -13.25 13.56
C THR A 74 9.83 -13.81 14.91
N GLN A 75 8.65 -13.40 15.37
CA GLN A 75 8.07 -13.91 16.62
C GLN A 75 7.67 -15.39 16.51
N MET A 76 7.09 -15.80 15.37
CA MET A 76 6.71 -17.20 15.10
C MET A 76 7.92 -18.14 15.06
N VAL A 77 9.04 -17.71 14.47
CA VAL A 77 10.29 -18.47 14.45
C VAL A 77 10.86 -18.64 15.87
N LYS A 78 10.85 -17.58 16.68
CA LYS A 78 11.28 -17.65 18.10
C LYS A 78 10.44 -18.66 18.89
N ILE A 79 9.11 -18.64 18.74
CA ILE A 79 8.21 -19.59 19.41
C ILE A 79 8.48 -21.03 18.95
N ARG A 80 8.71 -21.26 17.65
CA ARG A 80 9.04 -22.58 17.11
C ARG A 80 10.36 -23.10 17.67
N ASN A 81 11.42 -22.30 17.70
CA ASN A 81 12.73 -22.71 18.22
C ASN A 81 12.69 -22.98 19.74
N LEU A 82 11.89 -22.23 20.50
CA LEU A 82 11.64 -22.50 21.92
C LEU A 82 10.91 -23.83 22.16
N LYS A 83 10.06 -24.27 21.23
CA LYS A 83 9.39 -25.59 21.31
C LYS A 83 10.32 -26.74 20.93
N VAL A 84 11.25 -26.53 20.00
CA VAL A 84 12.21 -27.57 19.55
C VAL A 84 13.28 -27.84 20.61
N ASN A 85 13.79 -26.83 21.30
CA ASN A 85 14.84 -26.98 22.32
C ASN A 85 14.34 -27.42 23.70
N ARG A 86 13.12 -27.98 23.79
CA ARG A 86 12.47 -28.37 25.05
C ARG A 86 12.28 -29.89 25.19
N TRP A 87 13.03 -30.66 24.40
CA TRP A 87 13.16 -32.12 24.46
C TRP A 87 14.64 -32.50 24.50
#